data_AF-A0A952WFZ6-F1
#
_entry.id   AF-A0A952WFZ6-F1
#
_cell.length_a   1.000
_cell.length_b   1.000
_cell.length_c   1.000
_cell.angle_alpha   90.00
_cell.angle_beta   90.00
_cell.angle_gamma   90.00
#
_symmetry.space_group_name_H-M   'P 1'
#
loop_
_entity.id
_entity.type
_entity.pdbx_description
1 polymer ?
#
loop_
_entity_poly.entity_id
_entity_poly.type
_entity_poly.pdbx_seq_one_letter_code
_entity_poly.pdbx_strand_id
1 'polypeptide(L)'
;MAASVFARVGARFATRYRVRVCVGVRVGARVGVRAAAACAGVLALGACTVGYQADVRNDTAQPIGVAIVHASGSGQPNSLAMQRIAPNSRGQVVRYGVPSDWTIYLEADAQGNPGWPVRYDLKPGLNVVRVTQDGNVPTGKLHIEQVDR
;
A
#
# COMPACT_ATOMS: atom_id res chain seq x y z
N MET A 1 -10.06 -50.41 -20.20
CA MET A 1 -8.74 -50.06 -19.65
C MET A 1 -8.94 -48.96 -18.62
N ALA A 2 -8.64 -49.24 -17.35
CA ALA A 2 -8.92 -48.35 -16.22
C ALA A 2 -7.77 -47.35 -16.02
N ALA A 3 -8.08 -46.06 -15.91
CA ALA A 3 -7.11 -45.01 -15.62
C ALA A 3 -7.20 -44.62 -14.14
N SER A 4 -6.11 -44.84 -13.39
CA SER A 4 -6.00 -44.45 -11.99
C SER A 4 -5.59 -42.98 -11.87
N VAL A 5 -6.34 -42.19 -11.12
CA VAL A 5 -6.04 -40.79 -10.79
C VAL A 5 -5.46 -40.73 -9.39
N PHE A 6 -4.19 -40.34 -9.26
CA PHE A 6 -3.59 -40.00 -7.96
C PHE A 6 -3.64 -38.49 -7.74
N ALA A 7 -4.51 -38.05 -6.83
CA ALA A 7 -4.52 -36.68 -6.32
C ALA A 7 -3.81 -36.64 -4.97
N ARG A 8 -2.67 -35.95 -4.88
CA ARG A 8 -2.09 -35.56 -3.59
C ARG A 8 -2.65 -34.19 -3.20
N VAL A 9 -3.55 -34.18 -2.22
CA VAL A 9 -4.04 -32.96 -1.58
C VAL A 9 -3.19 -32.71 -0.34
N GLY A 10 -2.26 -31.75 -0.43
CA GLY A 10 -1.62 -31.17 0.74
C GLY A 10 -2.46 -29.99 1.23
N ALA A 11 -2.90 -30.03 2.49
CA ALA A 11 -3.71 -28.97 3.09
C ALA A 11 -2.98 -28.26 4.25
N ARG A 12 -3.44 -27.01 4.45
CA ARG A 12 -3.37 -26.12 5.63
C ARG A 12 -2.26 -25.06 5.60
N PHE A 13 -2.66 -23.79 5.62
CA PHE A 13 -2.57 -22.94 6.83
C PHE A 13 -3.50 -21.72 6.74
N ALA A 14 -4.08 -21.37 7.87
CA ALA A 14 -5.12 -20.36 8.04
C ALA A 14 -4.55 -18.95 8.02
N THR A 15 -4.82 -18.19 6.97
CA THR A 15 -4.94 -16.72 6.99
C THR A 15 -5.62 -16.31 5.69
N ARG A 16 -6.40 -15.22 5.68
CA ARG A 16 -7.26 -14.77 4.56
C ARG A 16 -6.48 -14.34 3.30
N TYR A 17 -5.64 -15.19 2.74
CA TYR A 17 -5.05 -15.01 1.43
C TYR A 17 -5.82 -15.90 0.44
N ARG A 18 -6.55 -15.28 -0.49
CA ARG A 18 -7.07 -16.00 -1.66
C ARG A 18 -5.87 -16.31 -2.56
N VAL A 19 -5.23 -17.45 -2.30
CA VAL A 19 -4.22 -18.00 -3.21
C VAL A 19 -4.96 -18.59 -4.42
N ARG A 20 -4.86 -17.94 -5.58
CA ARG A 20 -5.28 -18.56 -6.84
C ARG A 20 -4.19 -19.53 -7.27
N VAL A 21 -4.46 -20.82 -7.10
CA VAL A 21 -3.61 -21.90 -7.61
C VAL A 21 -3.96 -22.12 -9.09
N CYS A 22 -2.99 -21.89 -9.98
CA CYS A 22 -3.13 -22.24 -11.39
C CYS A 22 -2.91 -23.75 -11.56
N VAL A 23 -3.99 -24.51 -11.70
CA VAL A 23 -3.91 -25.93 -12.06
C VAL A 23 -3.69 -26.03 -13.57
N GLY A 24 -2.44 -26.29 -13.97
CA GLY A 24 -2.11 -26.58 -15.37
C GLY A 24 -2.52 -28.01 -15.73
N VAL A 25 -3.68 -28.18 -16.35
CA VAL A 25 -4.09 -29.47 -16.94
C VAL A 25 -3.39 -29.64 -18.29
N ARG A 26 -2.40 -30.53 -18.39
CA ARG A 26 -1.84 -30.94 -19.68
C ARG A 26 -2.73 -32.00 -20.32
N VAL A 27 -3.67 -31.59 -21.16
CA VAL A 27 -4.44 -32.52 -22.01
C VAL A 27 -3.63 -32.80 -23.26
N GLY A 28 -3.04 -33.99 -23.34
CA GLY A 28 -2.40 -34.49 -24.56
C GLY A 28 -3.45 -34.96 -25.56
N ALA A 29 -3.94 -34.06 -26.41
CA ALA A 29 -4.75 -34.41 -27.57
C ALA A 29 -3.92 -34.18 -28.85
N ARG A 30 -3.47 -35.27 -29.47
CA ARG A 30 -3.03 -35.26 -30.87
C ARG A 30 -4.29 -35.40 -31.73
N VAL A 31 -4.41 -34.58 -32.78
CA VAL A 31 -5.13 -34.78 -34.07
C VAL A 31 -5.85 -33.50 -34.52
N GLY A 32 -5.59 -33.08 -35.76
CA GLY A 32 -6.50 -32.22 -36.55
C GLY A 32 -5.97 -30.84 -36.95
N VAL A 33 -5.20 -30.77 -38.03
CA VAL A 33 -4.89 -29.51 -38.74
C VAL A 33 -6.17 -29.03 -39.44
N ARG A 34 -6.74 -27.90 -39.02
CA ARG A 34 -7.29 -26.78 -39.84
C ARG A 34 -8.29 -25.95 -39.03
N ALA A 35 -8.12 -24.63 -39.18
CA ALA A 35 -9.06 -23.54 -38.89
C ALA A 35 -9.21 -23.09 -37.41
N ALA A 36 -9.26 -21.77 -37.28
CA ALA A 36 -9.51 -20.96 -36.08
C ALA A 36 -8.39 -20.92 -35.02
N ALA A 37 -7.23 -20.42 -35.44
CA ALA A 37 -6.32 -19.68 -34.55
C ALA A 37 -6.97 -18.36 -34.12
N ALA A 38 -8.05 -18.42 -33.34
CA ALA A 38 -8.50 -17.30 -32.53
C ALA A 38 -7.67 -17.33 -31.26
N CYS A 39 -6.46 -16.76 -31.36
CA CYS A 39 -5.60 -16.51 -30.21
C CYS A 39 -6.42 -15.77 -29.16
N ALA A 40 -6.83 -16.49 -28.12
CA ALA A 40 -7.32 -15.96 -26.87
C ALA A 40 -6.16 -15.23 -26.15
N GLY A 41 -5.73 -14.11 -26.72
CA GLY A 41 -4.88 -13.12 -26.08
C GLY A 41 -5.75 -12.36 -25.10
N VAL A 42 -6.15 -13.01 -24.00
CA VAL A 42 -6.67 -12.28 -22.84
C VAL A 42 -5.49 -11.50 -22.30
N LEU A 43 -5.40 -10.26 -22.78
CA LEU A 43 -4.51 -9.22 -22.30
C LEU A 43 -4.67 -9.16 -20.79
N ALA A 44 -3.71 -9.76 -20.09
CA ALA A 44 -3.47 -9.48 -18.69
C ALA A 44 -3.02 -8.03 -18.60
N LEU A 45 -3.98 -7.11 -18.67
CA LEU A 45 -3.85 -5.75 -18.16
C LEU A 45 -3.70 -5.88 -16.65
N GLY A 46 -2.53 -6.33 -16.21
CA GLY A 46 -2.15 -6.28 -14.81
C GLY A 46 -2.26 -4.83 -14.39
N ALA A 47 -3.18 -4.53 -13.49
CA ALA A 47 -3.31 -3.20 -12.93
C ALA A 47 -1.94 -2.78 -12.37
N CYS A 48 -1.38 -1.68 -12.88
CA CYS A 48 -0.13 -1.14 -12.38
C CYS A 48 -0.34 -0.72 -10.93
N THR A 49 0.23 -1.49 -10.00
CA THR A 49 0.27 -1.12 -8.59
C THR A 49 1.63 -0.52 -8.25
N VAL A 50 1.63 0.55 -7.46
CA VAL A 50 2.82 1.22 -6.98
C VAL A 50 2.94 1.07 -5.45
N GLY A 51 4.14 1.33 -4.94
CA GLY A 51 4.43 1.40 -3.51
C GLY A 51 4.66 2.83 -3.06
N TYR A 52 4.12 3.17 -1.90
CA TYR A 52 4.33 4.44 -1.21
C TYR A 52 5.02 4.16 0.12
N GLN A 53 6.11 4.86 0.37
CA GLN A 53 6.87 4.75 1.61
C GLN A 53 7.21 6.16 2.08
N ALA A 54 6.96 6.42 3.35
CA ALA A 54 7.31 7.66 4.01
C ALA A 54 8.23 7.35 5.19
N ASP A 55 9.43 7.89 5.13
CA ASP A 55 10.33 7.94 6.26
C ASP A 55 10.16 9.29 6.96
N VAL A 56 9.68 9.25 8.19
CA VAL A 56 9.22 10.42 8.93
C VAL A 56 10.15 10.68 10.10
N ARG A 57 10.70 11.89 10.16
CA ARG A 57 11.46 12.41 11.30
C ARG A 57 10.54 13.27 12.14
N ASN A 58 10.31 12.86 13.39
CA ASN A 58 9.52 13.64 14.34
C ASN A 58 10.45 14.54 15.14
N ASP A 59 10.54 15.82 14.78
CA ASP A 59 11.34 16.82 15.48
C ASP A 59 10.47 17.61 16.50
N THR A 60 9.30 17.08 16.85
CA THR A 60 8.40 17.68 17.86
C THR A 60 8.69 17.13 19.26
N ALA A 61 8.26 17.88 20.29
CA ALA A 61 8.42 17.49 21.69
C ALA A 61 7.44 16.38 22.14
N GLN A 62 6.50 15.97 21.28
CA GLN A 62 5.45 15.02 21.62
C GLN A 62 5.33 13.89 20.58
N PRO A 63 4.72 12.75 20.93
CA PRO A 63 4.51 11.69 19.96
C PRO A 63 3.48 12.10 18.90
N ILE A 64 3.81 11.87 17.63
CA ILE A 64 2.92 12.13 16.50
C ILE A 64 2.29 10.83 15.99
N GLY A 65 1.04 10.90 15.55
CA GLY A 65 0.39 9.88 14.74
C GLY A 65 0.58 10.21 13.28
N VAL A 66 1.05 9.24 12.49
CA VAL A 66 1.20 9.38 11.04
C VAL A 66 0.42 8.31 10.32
N ALA A 67 -0.25 8.68 9.23
CA ALA A 67 -1.02 7.78 8.41
C ALA A 67 -0.83 8.04 6.92
N ILE A 68 -0.75 6.97 6.14
CA ILE A 68 -0.88 7.05 4.68
C ILE A 68 -2.37 6.94 4.38
N VAL A 69 -2.95 7.99 3.81
CA VAL A 69 -4.37 8.06 3.50
C VAL A 69 -4.61 8.22 2.01
N HIS A 70 -5.72 7.67 1.53
CA HIS A 70 -6.23 7.90 0.19
C HIS A 70 -7.39 8.89 0.25
N ALA A 71 -7.35 9.95 -0.56
CA ALA A 71 -8.50 10.83 -0.74
C ALA A 71 -9.58 10.11 -1.55
N SER A 72 -10.47 9.41 -0.85
CA SER A 72 -11.66 8.86 -1.48
C SER A 72 -12.56 10.00 -1.98
N GLY A 73 -13.12 9.85 -3.18
CA GLY A 73 -14.15 10.76 -3.70
C GLY A 73 -15.42 10.86 -2.85
N SER A 74 -15.54 10.04 -1.79
CA SER A 74 -16.60 10.11 -0.77
C SER A 74 -16.43 11.24 0.25
N GLY A 75 -15.31 11.97 0.22
CA GLY A 75 -15.01 13.05 1.16
C GLY A 75 -14.47 12.57 2.52
N GLN A 76 -14.43 11.26 2.76
CA GLN A 76 -13.80 10.65 3.95
C GLN A 76 -12.47 10.02 3.55
N PRO A 77 -11.32 10.47 4.08
CA PRO A 77 -10.03 9.85 3.79
C PRO A 77 -10.01 8.42 4.32
N ASN A 78 -9.54 7.48 3.50
CA ASN A 78 -9.38 6.09 3.91
C ASN A 78 -7.93 5.85 4.33
N SER A 79 -7.71 5.48 5.60
CA SER A 79 -6.38 5.17 6.13
C SER A 79 -5.91 3.79 5.66
N LEU A 80 -4.76 3.77 4.98
CA LEU A 80 -4.17 2.56 4.39
C LEU A 80 -3.10 1.94 5.29
N ALA A 81 -2.39 2.77 6.04
CA ALA A 81 -1.36 2.40 7.00
C ALA A 81 -1.23 3.51 8.04
N MET A 82 -0.95 3.16 9.30
CA MET A 82 -0.81 4.12 10.40
C MET A 82 0.29 3.67 11.34
N GLN A 83 1.04 4.63 11.89
CA GLN A 83 2.06 4.40 12.90
C GLN A 83 2.12 5.59 13.87
N ARG A 84 2.50 5.32 15.12
CA ARG A 84 2.85 6.36 16.09
C ARG A 84 4.37 6.47 16.20
N ILE A 85 4.89 7.69 16.17
CA ILE A 85 6.33 7.99 16.24
C ILE A 85 6.61 8.78 17.52
N ALA A 86 7.58 8.32 18.31
CA ALA A 86 7.99 8.99 19.54
C ALA A 86 8.63 10.37 19.27
N PRO A 87 8.72 11.26 20.27
CA PRO A 87 9.45 12.53 20.14
C PRO A 87 10.90 12.31 19.70
N ASN A 88 11.45 13.23 18.90
CA ASN A 88 12.85 13.22 18.43
C ASN A 88 13.29 11.88 17.81
N SER A 89 12.34 11.15 17.22
CA SER A 89 12.55 9.80 16.70
C SER A 89 12.18 9.72 15.23
N ARG A 90 12.68 8.67 14.58
CA ARG A 90 12.40 8.35 13.18
C ARG A 90 11.48 7.14 13.11
N GLY A 91 10.52 7.16 12.21
CA GLY A 91 9.61 6.06 11.94
C GLY A 91 9.34 5.92 10.44
N GLN A 92 8.84 4.77 10.02
CA GLN A 92 8.60 4.49 8.61
C GLN A 92 7.22 3.88 8.39
N VAL A 93 6.40 4.57 7.60
CA VAL A 93 5.08 4.12 7.19
C VAL A 93 5.14 3.65 5.74
N VAL A 94 4.61 2.46 5.48
CA VAL A 94 4.73 1.82 4.16
C VAL A 94 3.40 1.25 3.70
N ARG A 95 3.09 1.45 2.43
CA ARG A 95 1.96 0.79 1.76
C ARG A 95 2.35 0.36 0.35
N TYR A 96 2.14 -0.92 0.06
CA TYR A 96 2.34 -1.51 -1.28
C TYR A 96 0.99 -1.88 -1.92
N GLY A 97 1.02 -2.11 -3.24
CA GLY A 97 -0.15 -2.59 -3.96
C GLY A 97 -1.23 -1.54 -4.17
N VAL A 98 -0.85 -0.25 -4.21
CA VAL A 98 -1.79 0.86 -4.38
C VAL A 98 -1.96 1.15 -5.87
N PRO A 99 -3.20 1.30 -6.38
CA PRO A 99 -3.42 1.71 -7.76
C PRO A 99 -2.72 3.04 -8.09
N SER A 100 -2.06 3.13 -9.25
CA SER A 100 -1.27 4.31 -9.63
C SER A 100 -2.09 5.59 -9.89
N ASP A 101 -3.40 5.45 -10.03
CA ASP A 101 -4.37 6.55 -10.24
C ASP A 101 -4.87 7.16 -8.92
N TRP A 102 -4.49 6.61 -7.76
CA TRP A 102 -4.90 7.15 -6.47
C TRP A 102 -4.00 8.31 -6.02
N THR A 103 -4.64 9.36 -5.50
CA THR A 103 -3.92 10.44 -4.80
C THR A 103 -3.72 10.05 -3.34
N ILE A 104 -2.45 9.91 -2.95
CA ILE A 104 -2.05 9.42 -1.64
C ILE A 104 -1.39 10.54 -0.85
N TYR A 105 -1.86 10.75 0.37
CA TYR A 105 -1.31 11.73 1.28
C TYR A 105 -0.68 11.05 2.49
N LEU A 106 0.37 11.66 3.01
CA LEU A 106 0.79 11.45 4.39
C LEU A 106 0.05 12.46 5.26
N GLU A 107 -0.70 11.98 6.23
CA GLU A 107 -1.27 12.78 7.31
C GLU A 107 -0.40 12.64 8.56
N ALA A 108 -0.07 13.77 9.18
CA ALA A 108 0.50 13.78 10.52
C ALA A 108 -0.40 14.57 11.46
N ASP A 109 -0.63 14.02 12.64
CA ASP A 109 -1.42 14.66 13.69
C ASP A 109 -0.79 14.43 15.06
N ALA A 110 -1.07 15.34 15.99
CA ALA A 110 -0.59 15.25 17.35
C ALA A 110 -1.66 15.77 18.30
N GLN A 111 -1.61 15.31 19.56
CA GLN A 111 -2.53 15.80 20.56
C GLN A 111 -2.35 17.32 20.75
N GLY A 112 -3.45 18.07 20.64
CA GLY A 112 -3.43 19.53 20.78
C GLY A 112 -3.04 20.30 19.52
N ASN A 113 -2.77 19.64 18.39
CA ASN A 113 -2.54 20.31 17.11
C ASN A 113 -3.77 21.19 16.75
N PRO A 114 -3.63 22.51 16.61
CA PRO A 114 -4.74 23.40 16.31
C PRO A 114 -5.15 23.24 14.85
N GLY A 115 -6.29 22.60 14.62
CA GLY A 115 -6.94 22.50 13.31
C GLY A 115 -7.00 21.09 12.76
N TRP A 116 -6.80 20.95 11.45
CA TRP A 116 -6.81 19.67 10.75
C TRP A 116 -5.42 19.03 10.75
N PRO A 117 -5.32 17.69 10.67
CA PRO A 117 -4.06 17.00 10.42
C PRO A 117 -3.33 17.61 9.22
N VAL A 118 -2.03 17.82 9.35
CA VAL A 118 -1.21 18.34 8.26
C VAL A 118 -1.02 17.25 7.21
N ARG A 119 -1.12 17.64 5.93
CA ARG A 119 -1.06 16.73 4.79
C ARG A 119 0.13 17.03 3.91
N TYR A 120 0.77 15.97 3.42
CA TYR A 120 1.82 16.03 2.42
C TYR A 120 1.52 15.03 1.28
N ASP A 121 1.60 15.49 0.03
CA ASP A 121 1.35 14.65 -1.15
C ASP A 121 2.52 13.67 -1.37
N LEU A 122 2.25 12.36 -1.24
CA LEU A 122 3.28 11.34 -1.38
C LEU A 122 3.48 10.97 -2.84
N LYS A 123 4.74 11.03 -3.31
CA LYS A 123 5.11 10.46 -4.61
C LYS A 123 5.35 8.95 -4.50
N PRO A 124 5.13 8.18 -5.57
CA PRO A 124 5.51 6.76 -5.59
C PRO A 124 6.99 6.57 -5.21
N GLY A 125 7.27 5.57 -4.37
CA GLY A 125 8.59 5.30 -3.81
C GLY A 125 8.78 5.86 -2.40
N LEU A 126 10.04 6.06 -2.01
CA LEU A 126 10.44 6.55 -0.68
C LEU A 126 10.48 8.09 -0.65
N ASN A 127 9.67 8.68 0.22
CA ASN A 127 9.69 10.09 0.55
C ASN A 127 10.30 10.24 1.94
N VAL A 128 11.21 11.20 2.13
CA VAL A 128 11.77 11.53 3.44
C VAL A 128 11.19 12.87 3.85
N VAL A 129 10.49 12.88 4.98
CA VAL A 129 9.81 14.08 5.48
C VAL A 129 10.18 14.33 6.93
N ARG A 130 10.22 15.60 7.31
CA ARG A 130 10.36 16.05 8.69
C ARG A 130 9.07 16.71 9.13
N VAL A 131 8.64 16.36 10.33
CA VAL A 131 7.50 16.97 11.02
C VAL A 131 8.04 17.87 12.13
N THR A 132 7.72 19.15 12.06
CA THR A 132 8.07 20.17 13.06
C THR A 132 6.81 20.75 13.69
N GLN A 133 6.97 21.47 14.81
CA GLN A 133 5.88 22.12 15.52
C GLN A 133 6.23 23.58 15.82
N ASP A 134 5.25 24.48 15.69
CA ASP A 134 5.42 25.89 16.02
C ASP A 134 5.63 26.09 17.52
N GLY A 135 6.82 26.57 17.86
CA GLY A 135 7.24 26.76 19.24
C GLY A 135 7.43 25.43 19.99
N ASN A 136 7.90 25.54 21.24
CA ASN A 136 8.11 24.38 22.11
C ASN A 136 6.88 24.10 22.99
N VAL A 137 5.69 24.11 22.39
CA VAL A 137 4.41 23.90 23.09
C VAL A 137 3.62 22.76 22.44
N PRO A 138 2.98 21.86 23.21
CA PRO A 138 2.20 20.75 22.66
C PRO A 138 1.05 21.18 21.74
N THR A 139 0.56 22.41 21.89
CA THR A 139 -0.52 22.98 21.10
C THR A 139 -0.03 23.80 19.90
N GLY A 140 1.25 23.70 19.54
CA GLY A 140 1.79 24.33 18.36
C GLY A 140 1.22 23.71 17.08
N LYS A 141 1.06 24.50 16.03
CA LYS A 141 0.68 24.00 14.71
C LYS A 141 1.79 23.11 14.16
N LEU A 142 1.43 21.96 13.60
CA LEU A 142 2.38 21.09 12.93
C LEU A 142 2.73 21.60 11.53
N HIS A 143 3.92 21.25 11.05
CA HIS A 143 4.35 21.45 9.66
C HIS A 143 5.01 20.18 9.14
N ILE A 144 4.84 19.90 7.85
CA ILE A 144 5.55 18.82 7.16
C ILE A 144 6.41 19.44 6.06
N GLU A 145 7.70 19.17 6.11
CA GLU A 145 8.65 19.54 5.05
C GLU A 145 9.30 18.30 4.45
N GLN A 146 9.52 18.31 3.14
CA GLN A 146 10.34 17.30 2.50
C GLN A 146 11.81 17.60 2.78
N VAL A 147 12.57 16.56 3.13
CA VAL A 147 14.02 16.68 3.37
C VAL A 147 14.73 15.84 2.32
N ASP A 148 15.83 16.38 1.78
CA ASP A 148 16.71 15.62 0.90
C ASP A 148 17.33 14.45 1.67
N ARG A 149 17.57 13.35 0.94
CA ARG A 149 18.04 12.09 1.51
C ARG A 149 19.47 12.19 2.04
#